data_AF-A0A7C1TSI2-F1
#
_entry.id   AF-A0A7C1TSI2-F1
#
_cell.length_a   1.000
_cell.length_b   1.000
_cell.length_c   1.000
_cell.angle_alpha   90.00
_cell.angle_beta   90.00
_cell.angle_gamma   90.00
#
_symmetry.space_group_name_H-M   'P 1'
#
loop_
_entity.id
_entity.type
_entity.pdbx_description
1 polymer ?
#
loop_
_entity_poly.entity_id
_entity_poly.type
_entity_poly.pdbx_seq_one_letter_code
_entity_poly.pdbx_strand_id
1 'polypeptide(L)'
;MTKSNKPEAYYGLPREVTYCNKCIMSNQRPSSYPEFRHTTARKTPSLNIWDDGACDACRYAEKKEQIDWKTREEELLKVLDAHRRADGGYDCLVPGSGGKDSCIAAHILKYKYGMNPLTVTWPPILYTDIGL
;
A
#
# COMPACT_ATOMS: atom_id res chain seq x y z
N MET A 1 18.56 46.34 8.15
CA MET A 1 18.00 45.28 7.27
C MET A 1 18.16 43.95 7.98
N THR A 2 17.12 43.48 8.65
CA THR A 2 17.11 42.21 9.38
C THR A 2 17.17 41.07 8.36
N LYS A 3 18.27 40.31 8.35
CA LYS A 3 18.35 39.08 7.56
C LYS A 3 17.20 38.19 8.01
N SER A 4 16.25 37.93 7.10
CA SER A 4 15.17 36.98 7.31
C SER A 4 15.80 35.63 7.64
N ASN A 5 15.76 35.25 8.93
CA ASN A 5 16.34 34.00 9.44
C ASN A 5 15.40 32.86 9.03
N LYS A 6 15.40 32.50 7.74
CA LYS A 6 14.60 31.40 7.22
C LYS A 6 15.37 30.11 7.45
N PRO A 7 14.91 29.20 8.33
CA PRO A 7 15.59 27.94 8.55
C PRO A 7 15.61 27.12 7.26
N GLU A 8 16.72 26.42 7.04
CA GLU A 8 16.88 25.53 5.89
C GLU A 8 15.99 24.29 6.05
N ALA A 9 15.33 23.89 4.96
CA ALA A 9 14.55 22.65 4.94
C ALA A 9 15.45 21.50 4.51
N TYR A 10 15.63 20.52 5.40
CA TYR A 10 16.45 19.34 5.15
C TYR A 10 15.71 18.29 4.33
N TYR A 11 16.47 17.41 3.67
CA TYR A 11 15.98 16.19 3.02
C TYR A 11 14.91 16.39 1.92
N GLY A 12 14.78 17.61 1.38
CA GLY A 12 13.79 17.94 0.36
C GLY A 12 12.38 18.17 0.90
N LEU A 13 12.22 18.35 2.21
CA LEU A 13 10.93 18.63 2.85
C LEU A 13 10.38 20.02 2.47
N PRO A 14 9.04 20.20 2.49
CA PRO A 14 8.45 21.51 2.31
C PRO A 14 8.84 22.46 3.44
N ARG A 15 9.12 23.72 3.09
CA ARG A 15 9.47 24.77 4.06
C ARG A 15 8.27 25.22 4.89
N GLU A 16 7.13 25.35 4.25
CA GLU A 16 5.88 25.71 4.92
C GLU A 16 5.15 24.42 5.31
N VAL A 17 4.91 24.28 6.61
CA VAL A 17 4.21 23.13 7.16
C VAL A 17 2.72 23.39 7.13
N THR A 18 2.01 22.57 6.39
CA THR A 18 0.56 22.60 6.31
C THR A 18 -0.01 21.26 6.74
N TYR A 19 -1.28 21.25 7.15
CA TYR A 19 -1.96 20.09 7.70
C TYR A 19 -3.24 19.81 6.91
N CYS A 20 -3.53 18.53 6.73
CA CYS A 20 -4.79 18.10 6.12
C CYS A 20 -5.95 18.51 7.02
N ASN A 21 -6.95 19.19 6.47
CA ASN A 21 -8.13 19.62 7.21
C ASN A 21 -9.04 18.46 7.66
N LYS A 22 -8.87 17.26 7.10
CA LYS A 22 -9.66 16.05 7.43
C LYS A 22 -8.98 15.15 8.46
N CYS A 23 -7.67 14.91 8.32
CA CYS A 23 -6.94 13.94 9.14
C CYS A 23 -5.78 14.51 9.95
N ILE A 24 -5.53 15.83 9.86
CA ILE A 24 -4.48 16.54 10.60
C ILE A 24 -3.07 16.02 10.26
N MET A 25 -2.91 15.26 9.17
CA MET A 25 -1.61 14.80 8.71
C MET A 25 -0.82 15.97 8.11
N SER A 26 0.45 16.09 8.50
CA SER A 26 1.36 17.10 7.96
C SER A 26 1.80 16.78 6.53
N ASN A 27 1.98 17.80 5.70
CA ASN A 27 2.62 17.69 4.38
C ASN A 27 4.09 17.23 4.45
N GLN A 28 4.70 17.15 5.64
CA GLN A 28 6.05 16.64 5.84
C GLN A 28 6.13 15.10 5.90
N ARG A 29 5.00 14.40 5.98
CA ARG A 29 4.98 12.93 5.99
C ARG A 29 5.60 12.40 4.70
N PRO A 30 6.67 11.57 4.74
CA PRO A 30 7.22 10.95 3.54
C PRO A 30 6.20 10.07 2.83
N SER A 31 6.13 10.17 1.50
CA SER A 31 5.31 9.28 0.68
C SER A 31 6.11 8.06 0.21
N SER A 32 5.39 6.99 -0.12
CA SER A 32 6.00 5.75 -0.61
C SER A 32 6.74 6.00 -1.92
N TYR A 33 7.95 5.42 -2.04
CA TYR A 33 8.76 5.49 -3.25
C TYR A 33 9.34 4.12 -3.58
N PRO A 34 9.52 3.75 -4.86
CA PRO A 34 10.13 2.48 -5.24
C PRO A 34 11.54 2.31 -4.66
N GLU A 35 11.71 1.31 -3.77
CA GLU A 35 12.95 1.14 -3.00
C GLU A 35 14.15 0.80 -3.88
N PHE A 36 13.97 0.02 -4.94
CA PHE A 36 15.04 -0.33 -5.88
C PHE A 36 15.57 0.86 -6.70
N ARG A 37 14.96 2.04 -6.61
CA ARG A 37 15.46 3.30 -7.19
C ARG A 37 16.13 4.20 -6.14
N HIS A 38 16.37 3.70 -4.93
CA HIS A 38 16.99 4.45 -3.86
C HIS A 38 18.44 4.82 -4.20
N THR A 39 18.79 6.08 -3.95
CA THR A 39 20.16 6.62 -4.04
C THR A 39 20.41 7.55 -2.87
N THR A 40 21.66 7.76 -2.48
CA THR A 40 22.03 8.67 -1.38
C THR A 40 21.66 10.13 -1.66
N ALA A 41 21.54 10.52 -2.94
CA ALA A 41 21.12 11.85 -3.36
C ALA A 41 19.60 12.03 -3.47
N ARG A 42 18.80 10.98 -3.24
CA ARG A 42 17.35 11.00 -3.42
C ARG A 42 16.68 11.97 -2.44
N LYS A 43 15.82 12.83 -2.97
CA LYS A 43 14.83 13.58 -2.16
C LYS A 43 13.53 12.79 -2.13
N THR A 44 13.10 12.39 -0.94
CA THR A 44 11.86 11.61 -0.78
C THR A 44 10.67 12.55 -0.93
N PRO A 45 9.72 12.26 -1.85
CA PRO A 45 8.51 13.06 -1.93
C PRO A 45 7.74 12.99 -0.61
N SER A 46 7.04 14.06 -0.27
CA SER A 46 6.20 14.12 0.92
C SER A 46 4.72 14.12 0.53
N LEU A 47 3.85 13.97 1.53
CA LEU A 47 2.41 13.95 1.35
C LEU A 47 1.92 15.25 0.71
N ASN A 48 1.20 15.15 -0.39
CA ASN A 48 0.61 16.32 -1.02
C ASN A 48 -0.67 16.73 -0.27
N ILE A 49 -0.82 18.03 -0.05
CA ILE A 49 -2.04 18.66 0.44
C ILE A 49 -2.52 19.58 -0.67
N TRP A 50 -3.74 19.33 -1.13
CA TRP A 50 -4.34 20.03 -2.26
C TRP A 50 -4.95 21.36 -1.81
N ASP A 51 -5.33 22.20 -2.77
CA ASP A 51 -5.86 23.56 -2.51
C ASP A 51 -7.15 23.58 -1.66
N ASP A 52 -7.91 22.48 -1.67
CA ASP A 52 -9.09 22.27 -0.82
C ASP A 52 -8.74 21.86 0.63
N GLY A 53 -7.45 21.76 0.96
CA GLY A 53 -6.93 21.36 2.26
C GLY A 53 -6.92 19.85 2.52
N ALA A 54 -7.37 19.01 1.59
CA ALA A 54 -7.37 17.56 1.74
C ALA A 54 -6.02 16.97 1.27
N CYS A 55 -5.56 15.88 1.90
CA CYS A 55 -4.37 15.16 1.44
C CYS A 55 -4.70 14.00 0.49
N ASP A 56 -3.68 13.48 -0.20
CA ASP A 56 -3.82 12.34 -1.13
C ASP A 56 -4.57 11.14 -0.54
N ALA A 57 -4.24 10.79 0.72
CA ALA A 57 -4.84 9.65 1.40
C ALA A 57 -6.34 9.85 1.69
N CYS A 58 -6.73 11.06 2.08
CA CYS A 58 -8.14 11.40 2.31
C CYS A 58 -8.93 11.39 1.01
N ARG A 59 -8.39 11.96 -0.07
CA ARG A 59 -9.02 11.89 -1.40
C ARG A 59 -9.17 10.45 -1.90
N TYR A 60 -8.18 9.60 -1.65
CA TYR A 60 -8.28 8.19 -1.99
C TYR A 60 -9.32 7.46 -1.12
N ALA A 61 -9.44 7.81 0.16
CA ALA A 61 -10.49 7.26 1.03
C ALA A 61 -11.90 7.57 0.50
N GLU A 62 -12.14 8.81 0.05
CA GLU A 62 -13.42 9.19 -0.57
C GLU A 62 -13.69 8.44 -1.87
N LYS A 63 -12.66 8.23 -2.69
CA LYS A 63 -12.77 7.37 -3.88
C LYS A 63 -13.16 5.93 -3.53
N LYS A 64 -12.77 5.41 -2.36
CA LYS A 64 -13.15 4.04 -1.96
C LYS A 64 -14.64 3.90 -1.70
N GLU A 65 -15.30 4.97 -1.27
CA GLU A 65 -16.76 4.97 -1.04
C GLU A 65 -17.54 4.82 -2.34
N GLN A 66 -16.92 5.15 -3.48
CA GLN A 66 -17.51 5.05 -4.81
C GLN A 66 -17.28 3.67 -5.46
N ILE A 67 -16.58 2.74 -4.78
CA ILE A 67 -16.29 1.41 -5.32
C ILE A 67 -17.55 0.54 -5.22
N ASP A 68 -18.06 0.11 -6.38
CA ASP A 68 -19.06 -0.95 -6.45
C ASP A 68 -18.40 -2.31 -6.19
N TRP A 69 -18.44 -2.76 -4.93
CA TRP A 69 -17.87 -4.04 -4.52
C TRP A 69 -18.57 -5.24 -5.16
N LYS A 70 -19.83 -5.12 -5.56
CA LYS A 70 -20.55 -6.20 -6.24
C LYS A 70 -20.00 -6.38 -7.66
N THR A 71 -19.86 -5.29 -8.42
CA THR A 71 -19.24 -5.36 -9.76
C THR A 71 -17.81 -5.89 -9.67
N ARG A 72 -17.02 -5.44 -8.70
CA ARG A 72 -15.64 -5.93 -8.49
C ARG A 72 -15.59 -7.42 -8.15
N GLU A 73 -16.56 -7.92 -7.39
CA GLU A 73 -16.68 -9.34 -7.08
C GLU A 73 -17.08 -10.17 -8.32
N GLU A 74 -18.00 -9.67 -9.15
CA GLU A 74 -18.36 -10.32 -10.42
C GLU A 74 -17.17 -10.40 -11.39
N GLU A 75 -16.35 -9.34 -11.46
CA GLU A 75 -15.09 -9.34 -12.23
C GLU A 75 -14.10 -10.37 -11.69
N LEU A 76 -13.95 -10.45 -10.36
CA LEU A 76 -13.09 -11.44 -9.72
C LEU A 76 -13.56 -12.86 -10.03
N LEU A 77 -14.85 -13.15 -9.91
CA LEU A 77 -15.41 -14.48 -10.19
C LEU A 77 -15.10 -14.94 -11.62
N LYS A 78 -15.21 -14.05 -12.61
CA LYS A 78 -14.84 -14.36 -14.00
C LYS A 78 -13.38 -14.76 -14.15
N VAL A 79 -12.47 -14.10 -13.42
CA VAL A 79 -11.03 -14.44 -13.42
C VAL A 79 -10.80 -15.79 -12.73
N LEU A 80 -11.44 -16.01 -11.58
CA LEU A 80 -11.30 -17.25 -10.82
C LEU A 80 -11.81 -18.46 -11.62
N ASP A 81 -12.98 -18.35 -12.24
CA ASP A 81 -13.58 -19.44 -13.00
C ASP A 81 -12.78 -19.81 -14.25
N ALA A 82 -12.05 -18.86 -14.84
CA ALA A 82 -11.13 -19.14 -15.95
C ALA A 82 -9.91 -19.99 -15.55
N HIS A 83 -9.55 -20.02 -14.27
CA HIS A 83 -8.37 -20.72 -13.76
C HIS A 83 -8.69 -21.89 -12.82
N ARG A 84 -9.93 -22.00 -12.36
CA ARG A 84 -10.40 -23.01 -11.41
C ARG A 84 -10.20 -24.42 -11.95
N ARG A 85 -9.65 -25.30 -11.10
CA ARG A 85 -9.43 -26.70 -11.43
C ARG A 85 -10.51 -27.60 -10.81
N ALA A 86 -10.86 -28.66 -11.54
CA ALA A 86 -11.80 -29.70 -11.07
C ALA A 86 -11.09 -30.97 -10.57
N ASP A 87 -9.78 -31.08 -10.76
CA ASP A 87 -8.98 -32.26 -10.45
C ASP A 87 -8.35 -32.24 -9.04
N GLY A 88 -8.67 -31.22 -8.23
CA GLY A 88 -8.12 -31.03 -6.90
C GLY A 88 -6.67 -30.49 -6.87
N GLY A 89 -6.07 -30.18 -8.02
CA GLY A 89 -4.78 -29.50 -8.09
C GLY A 89 -4.87 -28.03 -7.65
N TYR A 90 -3.72 -27.39 -7.46
CA TYR A 90 -3.67 -25.96 -7.15
C TYR A 90 -4.04 -25.12 -8.39
N ASP A 91 -4.84 -24.09 -8.19
CA ASP A 91 -5.39 -23.23 -9.25
C ASP A 91 -5.00 -21.75 -9.10
N CYS A 92 -4.46 -21.35 -7.94
CA CYS A 92 -3.90 -20.02 -7.73
C CYS A 92 -2.70 -20.05 -6.77
N LEU A 93 -1.84 -19.04 -6.90
CA LEU A 93 -0.70 -18.81 -6.01
C LEU A 93 -1.05 -17.67 -5.05
N VAL A 94 -0.86 -17.88 -3.76
CA VAL A 94 -1.08 -16.84 -2.74
C VAL A 94 0.21 -16.62 -1.96
N PRO A 95 0.83 -15.43 -2.00
CA PRO A 95 1.95 -15.12 -1.13
C PRO A 95 1.54 -15.21 0.35
N GLY A 96 2.11 -16.16 1.08
CA GLY A 96 1.82 -16.45 2.48
C GLY A 96 2.93 -15.91 3.38
N SER A 97 2.77 -14.70 3.91
CA SER A 97 3.75 -14.11 4.84
C SER A 97 3.62 -14.62 6.29
N GLY A 98 2.52 -15.32 6.60
CA GLY A 98 2.09 -15.60 7.97
C GLY A 98 1.32 -14.44 8.62
N GLY A 99 1.30 -13.26 7.99
CA GLY A 99 0.50 -12.12 8.41
C GLY A 99 -1.01 -12.31 8.15
N LYS A 100 -1.82 -11.60 8.95
CA LYS A 100 -3.29 -11.67 8.92
C LYS A 100 -3.87 -11.50 7.51
N ASP A 101 -3.34 -10.57 6.72
CA ASP A 101 -3.90 -10.21 5.41
C ASP A 101 -3.72 -11.36 4.40
N SER A 102 -2.52 -11.96 4.36
CA SER A 102 -2.26 -13.14 3.52
C SER A 102 -3.08 -14.36 3.95
N CYS A 103 -3.29 -14.54 5.25
CA CYS A 103 -4.12 -15.63 5.78
C CYS A 103 -5.59 -15.45 5.38
N ILE A 104 -6.13 -14.24 5.50
CA ILE A 104 -7.51 -13.93 5.08
C ILE A 104 -7.68 -14.08 3.57
N ALA A 105 -6.72 -13.62 2.77
CA ALA A 105 -6.77 -13.80 1.31
C ALA A 105 -6.84 -15.29 0.91
N ALA A 106 -5.97 -16.13 1.46
CA ALA A 106 -5.98 -17.57 1.21
C ALA A 106 -7.28 -18.23 1.70
N HIS A 107 -7.75 -17.84 2.89
CA HIS A 107 -8.98 -18.37 3.48
C HIS A 107 -10.20 -18.04 2.61
N ILE A 108 -10.37 -16.78 2.19
CA ILE A 108 -11.49 -16.36 1.36
C ILE A 108 -11.46 -17.10 0.01
N LEU A 109 -10.30 -17.19 -0.63
CA LEU A 109 -10.15 -17.94 -1.89
C LEU A 109 -10.56 -19.41 -1.73
N LYS A 110 -10.13 -20.07 -0.66
CA LYS A 110 -10.46 -21.47 -0.40
C LYS A 110 -11.93 -21.70 -0.08
N TYR A 111 -12.47 -20.95 0.88
CA TYR A 111 -13.76 -21.28 1.49
C TYR A 111 -14.93 -20.50 0.91
N LYS A 112 -14.74 -19.23 0.53
CA LYS A 112 -15.80 -18.43 -0.10
C LYS A 112 -15.88 -18.70 -1.59
N TYR A 113 -14.72 -18.73 -2.26
CA TYR A 113 -14.67 -18.83 -3.72
C TYR A 113 -14.35 -20.22 -4.24
N GLY A 114 -14.10 -21.23 -3.40
CA GLY A 114 -13.87 -22.61 -3.82
C GLY A 114 -12.61 -22.84 -4.65
N MET A 115 -11.63 -21.93 -4.56
CA MET A 115 -10.32 -22.10 -5.19
C MET A 115 -9.45 -23.05 -4.37
N ASN A 116 -8.35 -23.52 -4.94
CA ASN A 116 -7.33 -24.30 -4.28
C ASN A 116 -5.98 -23.56 -4.28
N PRO A 117 -5.76 -22.62 -3.33
CA PRO A 117 -4.55 -21.83 -3.28
C PRO A 117 -3.35 -22.66 -2.84
N LEU A 118 -2.23 -22.49 -3.56
CA LEU A 118 -0.90 -22.84 -3.09
C LEU A 118 -0.30 -21.60 -2.40
N THR A 119 -0.16 -21.67 -1.08
CA THR A 119 0.47 -20.59 -0.33
C THR A 119 2.00 -20.70 -0.41
N VAL A 120 2.66 -19.61 -0.82
CA VAL A 120 4.12 -19.57 -0.98
C VAL A 120 4.70 -18.51 -0.06
N THR A 121 5.63 -18.91 0.79
CA THR A 121 6.39 -17.99 1.65
C THR A 121 7.78 -17.77 1.05
N TRP A 122 8.22 -16.53 0.99
CA TRP A 122 9.62 -16.19 0.73
C TRP A 122 10.26 -15.72 2.03
N PRO A 123 11.01 -16.58 2.75
CA PRO A 123 11.72 -16.15 3.94
C PRO A 123 12.90 -15.26 3.52
N PRO A 124 13.24 -14.22 4.31
CA PRO A 124 14.47 -13.47 4.07
C PRO A 124 15.68 -14.39 4.27
N ILE A 125 16.69 -14.20 3.41
CA ILE A 125 17.84 -15.11 3.26
C ILE A 125 18.87 -14.92 4.39
N LEU A 126 18.83 -13.79 5.10
CA LEU A 126 19.76 -13.47 6.17
C LEU A 126 19.03 -13.15 7.47
N TYR A 127 19.37 -13.91 8.50
CA TYR A 127 19.17 -13.51 9.89
C TYR A 127 20.28 -12.54 10.26
N THR A 128 19.92 -11.42 10.89
CA THR A 128 20.90 -10.53 11.53
C THR A 128 21.05 -10.91 13.00
N ASP A 129 22.08 -10.40 13.67
CA ASP A 129 22.25 -10.59 15.13
C ASP A 129 21.10 -10.00 15.96
N ILE A 130 20.30 -9.10 15.36
CA ILE A 130 19.12 -8.49 15.98
C ILE A 130 17.86 -9.33 15.70
N GLY A 131 17.96 -10.35 14.84
CA GLY A 131 16.87 -11.20 14.38
C GLY A 131 16.51 -10.94 12.92
N LEU A 132 15.24 -11.20 12.61
CA LEU A 132 14.58 -10.69 11.41
C LEU A 132 14.48 -9.17 11.47
#